data_AF-A0A916D5P6-F1
#
_entry.id   AF-A0A916D5P6-F1
#
_cell.length_a   1.000
_cell.length_b   1.000
_cell.length_c   1.000
_cell.angle_alpha   90.00
_cell.angle_beta   90.00
_cell.angle_gamma   90.00
#
_symmetry.space_group_name_H-M   'P 1'
#
loop_
_entity.id
_entity.type
_entity.pdbx_description
1 polymer ?
#
loop_
_entity_poly.entity_id
_entity_poly.type
_entity_poly.pdbx_seq_one_letter_code
_entity_poly.pdbx_strand_id
1 'polypeptide(L)' 'MMNFFAFTQIETISPRPVLFIVGEKAMSAYFSEEAFQKAAEPKELFVVPGATHVDLYDRPEFMGQSLKKLDGFFKQYLK' A
#
# COMPACT_ATOMS: atom_id res chain seq x y z
N MET A 1 27.82 11.01 3.99
CA MET A 1 26.79 9.97 3.75
C MET A 1 25.48 10.71 3.46
N MET A 2 24.79 10.43 2.36
CA MET A 2 23.47 11.03 2.08
C MET A 2 22.40 10.23 2.82
N ASN A 3 21.49 10.93 3.51
CA ASN A 3 20.33 10.32 4.15
C ASN A 3 19.29 9.99 3.07
N PHE A 4 18.68 8.81 3.17
CA PHE A 4 17.55 8.42 2.33
C PHE A 4 16.24 8.65 3.09
N PHE A 5 15.35 9.45 2.51
CA PHE A 5 14.01 9.71 3.05
C PHE A 5 12.98 9.07 2.12
N ALA A 6 12.34 7.99 2.57
CA ALA A 6 11.59 7.06 1.72
C ALA A 6 10.45 7.69 0.90
N PHE A 7 9.86 8.80 1.37
CA PHE A 7 8.72 9.44 0.70
C PHE A 7 9.07 10.76 0.01
N THR A 8 10.35 11.13 -0.03
CA THR A 8 10.79 12.28 -0.83
C THR A 8 10.53 11.98 -2.30
N GLN A 9 9.84 12.90 -2.99
CA GLN A 9 9.48 12.80 -4.41
C GLN A 9 8.47 11.68 -4.74
N ILE A 10 7.72 11.16 -3.77
CA ILE A 10 6.69 10.13 -4.02
C ILE A 10 5.61 10.57 -5.02
N GLU A 11 5.35 11.88 -5.12
CA GLU A 11 4.46 12.49 -6.10
C GLU A 11 4.90 12.23 -7.55
N THR A 12 6.20 12.01 -7.79
CA THR A 12 6.76 11.72 -9.13
C THR A 12 6.46 10.31 -9.65
N ILE A 13 5.83 9.46 -8.83
CA ILE A 13 5.29 8.19 -9.31
C ILE A 13 4.17 8.44 -10.33
N SER A 14 3.35 9.46 -10.09
CA SER A 14 2.31 9.91 -11.03
C SER A 14 2.90 10.18 -12.43
N PRO A 15 2.20 9.84 -13.53
CA PRO A 15 0.80 9.38 -13.61
C PRO A 15 0.63 7.86 -13.44
N ARG A 16 1.67 7.12 -13.02
CA ARG A 16 1.52 5.68 -12.75
C ARG A 16 0.68 5.48 -11.49
N PRO A 17 -0.24 4.50 -11.48
CA PRO A 17 -1.08 4.24 -10.34
C PRO A 17 -0.31 3.64 -9.18
N VAL A 18 -0.69 3.98 -7.94
CA VAL A 18 -0.11 3.44 -6.71
C VAL A 18 -1.19 2.83 -5.84
N LEU A 19 -0.97 1.60 -5.39
CA LEU A 19 -1.81 0.91 -4.43
C LEU A 19 -1.04 0.70 -3.13
N PHE A 20 -1.60 1.21 -2.02
CA PHE A 20 -1.15 0.92 -0.67
C PHE A 20 -2.07 -0.12 -0.04
N ILE A 21 -1.50 -1.12 0.63
CA ILE A 21 -2.26 -2.13 1.39
C ILE A 21 -1.81 -2.07 2.84
N VAL A 22 -2.75 -1.96 3.77
CA VAL A 22 -2.47 -1.82 5.20
C VAL A 22 -3.47 -2.63 6.02
N GLY A 23 -3.03 -3.19 7.15
CA GLY A 23 -3.94 -3.84 8.10
C GLY A 23 -4.61 -2.80 9.01
N GLU A 24 -5.91 -2.95 9.27
CA GLU A 24 -6.69 -2.04 10.13
C GLU A 24 -6.09 -1.87 11.53
N LYS A 25 -5.50 -2.94 12.08
CA LYS A 25 -4.90 -2.96 13.43
C LYS A 25 -3.38 -2.87 13.38
N ALA A 26 -2.80 -2.50 12.23
CA ALA A 26 -1.35 -2.40 12.10
C ALA A 26 -0.84 -1.13 12.80
N MET A 27 0.03 -1.30 13.81
CA MET A 27 0.76 -0.18 14.43
C MET A 27 1.58 0.62 13.41
N SER A 28 1.96 0.00 12.28
CA SER A 28 2.69 0.62 11.19
C SER A 28 1.81 1.35 10.18
N ALA A 29 0.49 1.42 10.38
CA ALA A 29 -0.45 1.94 9.38
C ALA A 29 -0.13 3.39 8.98
N TYR A 30 0.32 4.20 9.94
CA TYR A 30 0.68 5.60 9.74
C TYR A 30 1.72 5.81 8.63
N PHE A 31 2.62 4.84 8.38
CA PHE A 31 3.59 4.95 7.28
C PHE A 31 2.89 4.95 5.92
N SER A 32 1.92 4.05 5.72
CA SER A 32 1.14 3.98 4.48
C SER A 32 0.19 5.17 4.35
N GLU A 33 -0.38 5.65 5.45
CA GLU A 33 -1.23 6.84 5.46
C GLU A 33 -0.43 8.09 5.07
N GLU A 34 0.76 8.29 5.66
CA GLU A 34 1.64 9.41 5.30
C GLU A 34 2.05 9.36 3.82
N ALA A 35 2.46 8.19 3.34
CA ALA A 35 2.82 7.99 1.94
C ALA A 35 1.61 8.25 1.01
N PHE A 36 0.43 7.77 1.37
CA PHE A 36 -0.80 8.00 0.62
C PHE A 36 -1.17 9.48 0.56
N GLN A 37 -1.04 10.23 1.66
CA GLN A 37 -1.30 11.67 1.67
C GLN A 37 -0.33 12.43 0.75
N LYS A 38 0.95 12.03 0.71
CA LYS A 38 1.99 12.68 -0.11
C LYS A 38 1.96 12.27 -1.59
N ALA A 39 1.49 11.07 -1.92
CA ALA A 39 1.41 10.60 -3.30
C ALA A 39 0.42 11.43 -4.14
N ALA A 40 0.72 11.63 -5.42
CA ALA A 40 -0.20 12.20 -6.40
C ALA A 40 -1.12 11.11 -6.98
N GLU A 41 -2.27 11.52 -7.53
CA GLU A 41 -3.18 10.61 -8.23
C GLU A 41 -2.55 10.03 -9.52
N PRO A 42 -2.98 8.84 -9.98
CA PRO A 42 -3.99 7.97 -9.37
C PRO A 42 -3.44 7.14 -8.20
N LYS A 43 -4.12 7.17 -7.04
CA LYS A 43 -3.72 6.42 -5.84
C LYS A 43 -4.89 5.75 -5.14
N GLU A 44 -4.61 4.64 -4.46
CA GLU A 44 -5.59 3.91 -3.67
C GLU A 44 -4.99 3.42 -2.35
N LEU A 45 -5.76 3.51 -1.26
CA LEU A 45 -5.45 2.90 0.03
C LEU A 45 -6.46 1.79 0.33
N PHE A 46 -6.00 0.55 0.38
CA PHE A 46 -6.80 -0.62 0.71
C PHE A 46 -6.51 -1.08 2.14
N VAL A 47 -7.51 -0.99 3.01
CA VAL A 47 -7.43 -1.40 4.42
C VAL A 47 -7.98 -2.82 4.56
N VAL A 48 -7.18 -3.74 5.11
CA VAL A 48 -7.56 -5.13 5.40
C VAL A 48 -8.15 -5.18 6.81
N PRO A 49 -9.47 -5.42 6.97
CA PRO A 49 -10.13 -5.40 8.28
C PRO A 49 -9.53 -6.44 9.22
N GLY A 50 -9.34 -6.07 10.49
CA GLY A 50 -8.85 -6.95 11.55
C GLY A 50 -7.36 -7.29 11.51
N ALA A 51 -6.65 -7.08 10.39
CA ALA A 51 -5.26 -7.48 10.22
C ALA A 51 -4.28 -6.54 10.96
N THR A 52 -3.25 -7.12 11.58
CA THR A 52 -2.05 -6.39 12.05
C THR A 52 -0.98 -6.32 10.96
N HIS A 53 0.19 -5.73 11.28
CA HIS A 53 1.32 -5.66 10.34
C HIS A 53 1.80 -7.04 9.90
N VAL A 54 2.01 -7.95 10.86
CA VAL A 54 2.58 -9.27 10.59
C VAL A 54 1.56 -10.24 10.01
N ASP A 55 0.27 -10.01 10.25
CA ASP A 55 -0.78 -10.88 9.72
C ASP A 55 -0.83 -10.86 8.18
N LEU A 56 -0.41 -9.76 7.55
CA LEU A 56 -0.33 -9.66 6.09
C LEU A 56 0.82 -10.48 5.49
N TYR A 57 1.70 -11.07 6.30
CA TYR A 57 2.87 -11.82 5.83
C TYR A 57 2.53 -13.30 5.59
N ASP A 58 1.74 -13.90 6.49
CA ASP A 58 1.58 -15.36 6.53
C ASP A 58 0.20 -15.87 6.95
N ARG A 59 -0.76 -15.00 7.31
CA ARG A 59 -2.11 -15.44 7.69
C ARG A 59 -2.99 -15.58 6.44
N PRO A 60 -3.42 -16.81 6.07
CA PRO A 60 -4.13 -17.03 4.81
C PRO A 60 -5.43 -16.20 4.67
N GLU A 61 -6.13 -15.97 5.78
CA GLU A 61 -7.39 -15.19 5.83
C GLU A 61 -7.20 -13.72 5.43
N PHE A 62 -6.06 -13.12 5.78
CA PHE A 62 -5.73 -11.73 5.46
C PHE A 62 -4.97 -11.63 4.13
N MET A 63 -4.04 -12.57 3.88
CA MET A 63 -3.34 -12.67 2.60
C MET A 63 -4.29 -12.86 1.42
N GLY A 64 -5.35 -13.66 1.57
CA GLY A 64 -6.33 -13.86 0.49
C GLY A 64 -6.97 -12.55 0.03
N GLN A 65 -7.20 -11.61 0.95
CA GLN A 65 -7.78 -10.30 0.65
C GLN A 65 -6.78 -9.40 -0.05
N SER A 66 -5.54 -9.31 0.45
CA SER A 66 -4.48 -8.49 -0.16
C SER A 66 -4.07 -9.01 -1.54
N LEU A 67 -3.94 -10.33 -1.71
CA LEU A 67 -3.60 -10.95 -3.00
C LEU A 67 -4.69 -10.73 -4.05
N LYS A 68 -5.96 -10.88 -3.66
CA LYS A 68 -7.09 -10.60 -4.58
C LYS A 68 -7.07 -9.13 -5.03
N LYS A 69 -6.75 -8.20 -4.13
CA LYS A 69 -6.65 -6.78 -4.47
C LYS A 69 -5.46 -6.50 -5.41
N LEU A 70 -4.30 -7.08 -5.15
CA LEU A 70 -3.11 -6.97 -6.01
C LEU A 70 -3.36 -7.53 -7.41
N ASP A 71 -3.96 -8.70 -7.52
CA ASP A 71 -4.31 -9.34 -8.81
C ASP A 71 -5.20 -8.41 -9.66
N GLY A 72 -6.27 -7.87 -9.07
CA GLY A 72 -7.15 -6.93 -9.76
C GLY A 72 -6.44 -5.64 -10.20
N PHE A 73 -5.63 -5.05 -9.32
CA PHE A 73 -4.88 -3.83 -9.61
C PHE A 73 -3.88 -4.02 -10.77
N PHE A 74 -3.07 -5.07 -10.72
CA PHE A 74 -2.09 -5.31 -11.76
C PHE A 74 -2.73 -5.71 -13.09
N LYS A 75 -3.81 -6.51 -13.10
CA LYS A 75 -4.57 -6.79 -14.33
C LYS A 75 -5.15 -5.52 -14.97
N GLN A 76 -5.52 -4.53 -14.16
CA GLN A 76 -6.05 -3.26 -14.67
C GLN A 76 -4.96 -2.38 -15.29
N TYR A 77 -3.77 -2.33 -14.69
CA TYR A 77 -2.77 -1.31 -14.99
C TYR A 77 -1.47 -1.81 -15.65
N LEU A 78 -1.20 -3.12 -15.66
CA LEU A 78 -0.12 -3.74 -16.43
C LEU A 78 -0.71 -4.49 -17.62
N LYS A 79 -0.66 -3.84 -18.79
CA LYS A 79 -1.05 -4.40 -20.08
C LYS A 79 0.18 -4.79 -20.89
#